data_AF-A0A7J3LJD4-F1
#
_entry.id   AF-A0A7J3LJD4-F1
#
_cell.length_a   1.000
_cell.length_b   1.000
_cell.length_c   1.000
_cell.angle_alpha   90.00
_cell.angle_beta   90.00
_cell.angle_gamma   90.00
#
_symmetry.space_group_name_H-M   'P 1'
#
loop_
_entity.id
_entity.type
_entity.pdbx_description
1 polymer ?
#
loop_
_entity_poly.entity_id
_entity_poly.type
_entity_poly.pdbx_seq_one_letter_code
_entity_poly.pdbx_strand_id
1 'polypeptide(L)'
;METVELIVYLTISMIAGMMVIGFIATTDFDKTYSNFFKDKRPEFRKVDIEGFVSDAVIFWKDCGLGERNSSLILYVNGEGQINRTVIFDLVKKVNLCNTLQSAEEECGMGEHLDMPAPIELPRVVNLRCDSSTGKLIIS
;
A
#
# COMPACT_ATOMS: atom_id res chain seq x y z
N MET A 1 0.64 -31.50 -58.05
CA MET A 1 -0.43 -31.21 -57.08
C MET A 1 0.09 -30.47 -55.83
N GLU A 2 1.36 -30.07 -55.78
CA GLU A 2 1.95 -29.47 -54.56
C GLU A 2 1.95 -27.93 -54.55
N THR A 3 2.05 -27.29 -55.72
CA THR A 3 2.18 -25.83 -55.81
C THR A 3 0.88 -25.08 -55.53
N VAL A 4 -0.27 -25.68 -55.89
CA VAL A 4 -1.60 -25.07 -55.68
C VAL A 4 -1.98 -25.08 -54.21
N GLU A 5 -1.69 -26.18 -53.49
CA GLU A 5 -1.95 -26.27 -52.05
C GLU A 5 -1.08 -25.28 -51.26
N LEU A 6 0.19 -25.10 -51.63
CA LEU A 6 1.08 -24.13 -51.00
C LEU A 6 0.54 -22.69 -51.10
N ILE A 7 0.00 -22.31 -52.26
CA ILE A 7 -0.57 -20.98 -52.50
C ILE A 7 -1.84 -20.78 -51.66
N VAL A 8 -2.66 -21.81 -51.49
CA VAL A 8 -3.86 -21.77 -50.65
C VAL A 8 -3.50 -21.61 -49.17
N TYR A 9 -2.48 -22.33 -48.67
CA TYR A 9 -2.04 -22.15 -47.27
C TYR A 9 -1.44 -20.77 -47.00
N LEU A 10 -0.68 -20.23 -47.95
CA LEU A 10 -0.12 -18.88 -47.84
C LEU A 10 -1.20 -17.80 -47.80
N THR A 11 -2.20 -17.90 -48.68
CA THR A 11 -3.29 -16.91 -48.74
C THR A 11 -4.18 -16.96 -47.49
N ILE A 12 -4.52 -18.15 -46.98
CA ILE A 12 -5.30 -18.28 -45.73
C ILE A 12 -4.52 -17.71 -44.54
N SER A 13 -3.22 -17.98 -44.44
CA SER A 13 -2.38 -17.47 -43.35
C SER A 13 -2.25 -15.95 -43.36
N MET A 14 -2.17 -15.36 -44.55
CA MET A 14 -2.10 -13.92 -44.73
C MET A 14 -3.42 -13.24 -44.32
N ILE A 15 -4.57 -13.85 -44.64
CA ILE A 15 -5.89 -13.37 -44.21
C ILE A 15 -6.04 -13.44 -42.69
N ALA A 16 -5.64 -14.55 -42.07
CA ALA A 16 -5.66 -14.71 -40.62
C ALA A 16 -4.77 -13.67 -39.92
N GLY A 17 -3.57 -13.40 -40.45
CA GLY A 17 -2.68 -12.35 -39.95
C GLY A 17 -3.31 -10.95 -40.02
N MET A 18 -3.96 -10.63 -41.14
CA MET A 18 -4.65 -9.33 -41.29
C MET A 18 -5.84 -9.19 -40.34
N MET A 19 -6.58 -10.27 -40.05
CA MET A 19 -7.67 -10.22 -39.06
C MET A 19 -7.16 -9.93 -37.64
N VAL A 20 -6.04 -10.53 -37.23
CA VAL A 20 -5.44 -10.29 -35.91
C VAL A 20 -4.93 -8.85 -35.79
N ILE A 21 -4.23 -8.36 -36.81
CA ILE A 21 -3.75 -6.96 -36.83
C ILE A 21 -4.93 -5.98 -36.84
N GLY A 22 -5.98 -6.27 -37.61
CA GLY A 22 -7.22 -5.49 -37.63
C GLY A 22 -7.86 -5.43 -36.25
N PHE A 23 -7.96 -6.56 -35.54
CA PHE A 23 -8.51 -6.62 -34.20
C PHE A 23 -7.71 -5.76 -33.21
N ILE A 24 -6.37 -5.83 -33.25
CA ILE A 24 -5.49 -5.00 -32.40
C ILE A 24 -5.64 -3.52 -32.74
N ALA A 25 -5.71 -3.17 -34.03
CA ALA A 25 -5.86 -1.78 -34.49
C ALA A 25 -7.25 -1.18 -34.16
N THR A 26 -8.31 -1.99 -34.14
CA THR A 26 -9.66 -1.55 -33.78
C THR A 26 -9.93 -1.55 -32.27
N THR A 27 -9.10 -2.25 -31.49
CA THR A 27 -9.23 -2.24 -30.04
C THR A 27 -8.56 -0.96 -29.52
N ASP A 28 -9.40 0.06 -29.30
CA ASP A 28 -9.04 1.35 -28.71
C ASP A 28 -8.63 1.12 -27.24
N PHE A 29 -7.41 0.60 -27.01
CA PHE A 29 -6.90 0.20 -25.69
C PHE A 29 -6.95 1.37 -24.68
N ASP A 30 -6.88 2.61 -25.15
CA ASP A 30 -7.00 3.82 -24.32
C ASP A 30 -8.41 4.02 -23.72
N LYS A 31 -9.48 3.62 -24.43
CA LYS A 31 -10.85 3.76 -23.92
C LYS A 31 -11.22 2.68 -22.92
N THR A 32 -10.65 1.48 -23.05
CA THR A 32 -10.85 0.40 -22.06
C THR A 32 -10.08 0.67 -20.78
N TYR A 33 -8.88 1.27 -20.86
CA TYR A 33 -8.10 1.65 -19.68
C TYR A 33 -8.72 2.82 -18.92
N SER A 34 -9.14 3.89 -19.60
CA SER A 34 -9.65 5.11 -18.93
C SER A 34 -10.95 4.93 -18.14
N ASN A 35 -11.76 3.89 -18.45
CA ASN A 35 -12.97 3.56 -17.69
C ASN A 35 -12.70 2.71 -16.44
N PHE A 36 -11.52 2.08 -16.30
CA PHE A 36 -11.16 1.35 -15.08
C PHE A 36 -10.66 2.26 -13.95
N PHE A 37 -10.17 3.46 -14.28
CA PHE A 37 -9.51 4.36 -13.32
C PHE A 37 -10.38 5.53 -12.84
N LYS A 38 -11.64 5.63 -13.27
CA LYS A 38 -12.41 6.88 -13.10
C LYS A 38 -13.20 7.07 -11.79
N ASP A 39 -13.26 6.10 -10.88
CA ASP A 39 -14.05 6.30 -9.65
C ASP A 39 -13.62 5.45 -8.43
N LYS A 40 -12.34 5.14 -8.30
CA LYS A 40 -11.83 4.66 -7.00
C LYS A 40 -11.31 5.85 -6.22
N ARG A 41 -12.19 6.49 -5.43
CA ARG A 41 -11.72 7.11 -4.18
C ARG A 41 -10.80 6.07 -3.53
N PRO A 42 -9.59 6.39 -3.07
CA PRO A 42 -8.75 5.41 -2.41
C PRO A 42 -9.60 4.80 -1.29
N GLU A 43 -9.96 3.52 -1.43
CA GLU A 43 -10.61 2.77 -0.37
C GLU A 43 -9.56 2.58 0.70
N PHE A 44 -9.39 3.61 1.54
CA PHE A 44 -8.55 3.51 2.71
C PHE A 44 -9.11 2.37 3.55
N ARG A 45 -8.24 1.46 3.97
CA ARG A 45 -8.63 0.45 4.94
C ARG A 45 -9.06 1.17 6.22
N LYS A 46 -10.34 1.02 6.57
CA LYS A 46 -10.90 1.60 7.78
C LYS A 46 -10.54 0.71 8.96
N VAL A 47 -9.95 1.31 9.99
CA VAL A 47 -9.51 0.62 11.21
C VAL A 47 -9.94 1.43 12.43
N ASP A 48 -10.15 0.75 13.54
CA ASP A 48 -10.27 1.38 14.85
C ASP A 48 -8.87 1.71 15.42
N ILE A 49 -8.82 2.30 16.61
CA ILE A 49 -7.56 2.72 17.25
C ILE A 49 -6.66 1.51 17.55
N GLU A 50 -7.24 0.40 18.03
CA GLU A 50 -6.47 -0.81 18.34
C GLU A 50 -5.92 -1.46 17.06
N GLY A 51 -6.74 -1.56 16.01
CA GLY A 51 -6.33 -2.03 14.69
C GLY A 51 -5.27 -1.14 14.07
N PHE A 52 -5.37 0.18 14.22
CA PHE A 52 -4.35 1.13 13.77
C PHE A 52 -3.00 0.88 14.46
N VAL A 53 -2.96 0.69 15.78
CA VAL A 53 -1.71 0.40 16.50
C VAL A 53 -1.13 -0.96 16.08
N SER A 54 -1.99 -1.97 15.93
CA SER A 54 -1.57 -3.28 15.44
C SER A 54 -0.93 -3.17 14.05
N ASP A 55 -1.58 -2.46 13.14
CA ASP A 55 -1.10 -2.20 11.79
C ASP A 55 0.21 -1.41 11.79
N ALA A 56 0.35 -0.42 12.67
CA ALA A 56 1.59 0.35 12.81
C ALA A 56 2.77 -0.52 13.23
N VAL A 57 2.57 -1.44 14.18
CA VAL A 57 3.62 -2.37 14.63
C VAL A 57 3.97 -3.39 13.55
N ILE A 58 2.96 -3.95 12.88
CA ILE A 58 3.17 -4.90 11.77
C ILE A 58 3.92 -4.20 10.65
N PHE A 59 3.46 -3.02 10.25
CA PHE A 59 4.09 -2.23 9.20
C PHE A 59 5.55 -1.89 9.56
N TRP A 60 5.83 -1.50 10.80
CA TRP A 60 7.19 -1.26 11.28
C TRP A 60 8.10 -2.50 11.17
N LYS A 61 7.57 -3.67 11.54
CA LYS A 61 8.28 -4.94 11.40
C LYS A 61 8.54 -5.29 9.93
N ASP A 62 7.54 -5.10 9.07
CA ASP A 62 7.60 -5.42 7.64
C ASP A 62 8.54 -4.49 6.87
N CYS A 63 8.69 -3.24 7.32
CA CYS A 63 9.71 -2.32 6.84
C CYS A 63 11.15 -2.76 7.19
N GLY A 64 11.31 -3.85 7.95
CA GLY A 64 12.62 -4.30 8.43
C GLY A 64 13.20 -3.33 9.45
N LEU A 65 12.40 -2.85 10.42
CA LEU A 65 12.87 -1.95 11.49
C LEU A 65 13.50 -0.64 10.96
N GLY A 66 12.96 -0.12 9.86
CA GLY A 66 13.47 1.09 9.20
C GLY A 66 14.53 0.81 8.13
N GLU A 67 14.81 -0.43 7.76
CA GLU A 67 15.77 -0.71 6.67
C GLU A 67 15.23 -0.35 5.27
N ARG A 68 13.91 -0.16 5.11
CA ARG A 68 13.28 0.12 3.82
C ARG A 68 12.29 1.28 3.90
N ASN A 69 12.35 2.16 2.90
CA ASN A 69 11.35 3.20 2.71
C ASN A 69 10.04 2.59 2.20
N SER A 70 8.95 2.82 2.94
CA SER A 70 7.60 2.34 2.61
C SER A 70 6.56 3.28 3.19
N SER A 71 5.34 3.24 2.65
CA SER A 71 4.20 4.01 3.16
C SER A 71 2.91 3.20 3.16
N LEU A 72 2.07 3.37 4.18
CA LEU A 72 0.76 2.77 4.31
C LEU A 72 -0.25 3.82 4.78
N ILE A 73 -1.34 3.99 4.05
CA ILE A 73 -2.38 4.97 4.38
C ILE A 73 -3.61 4.25 4.94
N LEU A 74 -4.05 4.67 6.12
CA LEU A 74 -5.18 4.08 6.86
C LEU A 74 -6.20 5.17 7.20
N TYR A 75 -7.48 4.80 7.24
CA TYR A 75 -8.51 5.67 7.81
C TYR A 75 -8.82 5.19 9.23
N VAL A 76 -8.45 6.00 10.22
CA VAL A 76 -8.66 5.67 11.63
C VAL A 76 -10.01 6.24 12.07
N ASN A 77 -10.92 5.34 12.42
CA ASN A 77 -12.25 5.68 12.93
C ASN A 77 -12.22 5.73 14.46
N GLY A 78 -12.88 6.72 15.05
CA GLY A 78 -12.91 6.91 16.50
C GLY A 78 -13.15 8.36 16.89
N GLU A 79 -13.11 8.62 18.19
CA GLU A 79 -13.26 9.94 18.79
C GLU A 79 -12.04 10.24 19.67
N GLY A 80 -11.66 11.52 19.77
CA GLY A 80 -10.56 11.99 20.61
C GLY A 80 -9.26 12.25 19.83
N GLN A 81 -8.12 12.18 20.54
CA GLN A 81 -6.78 12.36 19.99
C GLN A 81 -5.92 11.12 20.20
N ILE A 82 -5.19 10.73 19.16
CA ILE A 82 -4.07 9.80 19.26
C ILE A 82 -2.80 10.62 19.43
N ASN A 83 -2.01 10.27 20.44
CA ASN A 83 -0.65 10.77 20.64
C ASN A 83 0.31 9.59 20.86
N ARG A 84 1.60 9.91 21.00
CA ARG A 84 2.64 8.91 21.19
C ARG A 84 2.37 7.99 22.40
N THR A 85 1.98 8.57 23.53
CA THR A 85 1.67 7.85 24.77
C THR A 85 0.54 6.85 24.58
N VAL A 86 -0.57 7.25 23.93
CA VAL A 86 -1.70 6.34 23.64
C VAL A 86 -1.27 5.14 22.79
N ILE A 87 -0.40 5.37 21.80
CA ILE A 87 0.13 4.28 20.96
C ILE A 87 0.94 3.32 21.82
N PHE A 88 1.87 3.83 22.64
CA PHE A 88 2.73 2.96 23.45
C PHE A 88 2.01 2.27 24.60
N ASP A 89 0.96 2.87 25.17
CA ASP A 89 0.08 2.20 26.13
C ASP A 89 -0.58 0.96 25.50
N LEU A 90 -1.02 1.07 24.24
CA LEU A 90 -1.59 -0.06 23.50
C LEU A 90 -0.51 -1.09 23.13
N VAL A 91 0.68 -0.67 22.68
CA VAL A 91 1.82 -1.56 22.38
C VAL A 91 2.23 -2.37 23.62
N LYS A 92 2.26 -1.74 24.80
CA LYS A 92 2.54 -2.42 26.09
C LYS A 92 1.47 -3.44 26.41
N LYS A 93 0.18 -3.11 26.26
CA LYS A 93 -0.93 -4.04 26.51
C LYS A 93 -0.84 -5.31 25.66
N VAL A 94 -0.32 -5.21 24.43
CA VAL A 94 -0.13 -6.36 23.53
C VAL A 94 1.28 -6.98 23.59
N ASN A 95 2.14 -6.55 24.53
CA ASN A 95 3.51 -7.04 24.71
C ASN A 95 4.41 -6.94 23.46
N LEU A 96 4.26 -5.87 22.66
CA LEU A 96 5.03 -5.65 21.44
C LEU A 96 6.20 -4.65 21.58
N CYS A 97 6.61 -4.35 22.83
CA CYS A 97 7.74 -3.47 23.10
C CYS A 97 9.07 -3.95 22.52
N ASN A 98 9.22 -5.23 22.19
CA ASN A 98 10.44 -5.70 21.52
C ASN A 98 10.50 -5.32 20.03
N THR A 99 9.37 -4.91 19.44
CA THR A 99 9.23 -4.59 18.02
C THR A 99 9.27 -3.07 17.80
N LEU A 100 8.33 -2.36 18.42
CA LEU A 100 8.27 -0.89 18.37
C LEU A 100 8.70 -0.35 19.73
N GLN A 101 9.78 0.43 19.76
CA GLN A 101 10.42 0.89 21.00
C GLN A 101 10.33 2.40 21.16
N SER A 102 10.20 2.83 22.41
CA SER A 102 10.47 4.19 22.89
C SER A 102 10.98 4.09 24.32
N ALA A 103 12.17 4.64 24.58
CA ALA A 103 12.73 4.74 25.91
C ALA A 103 11.95 5.73 26.77
N GLU A 104 11.49 6.84 26.17
CA GLU A 104 10.68 7.84 26.86
C GLU A 104 9.34 7.28 27.34
N GLU A 105 8.76 6.35 26.59
CA GLU A 105 7.51 5.68 26.96
C GLU A 105 7.76 4.33 27.67
N GLU A 106 8.95 4.09 28.25
CA GLU A 106 9.29 2.87 29.02
C GLU A 106 9.05 1.55 28.24
N CYS A 107 9.33 1.52 26.94
CA CYS A 107 9.07 0.41 26.05
C CYS A 107 10.33 0.12 25.22
N GLY A 108 11.35 -0.46 25.85
CA GLY A 108 12.66 -0.72 25.22
C GLY A 108 13.64 0.45 25.38
N MET A 109 14.75 0.41 24.62
CA MET A 109 15.81 1.45 24.68
C MET A 109 15.92 2.28 23.39
N GLY A 110 15.28 1.86 22.30
CA GLY A 110 15.25 2.60 21.04
C GLY A 110 14.19 3.69 21.02
N GLU A 111 14.28 4.60 20.04
CA GLU A 111 13.25 5.61 19.73
C GLU A 111 12.79 5.43 18.28
N HIS A 112 11.82 4.53 18.09
CA HIS A 112 11.39 4.06 16.77
C HIS A 112 10.20 4.84 16.19
N LEU A 113 9.53 5.68 16.98
CA LEU A 113 8.33 6.40 16.56
C LEU A 113 8.57 7.91 16.54
N ASP A 114 8.27 8.55 15.41
CA ASP A 114 8.22 9.99 15.23
C ASP A 114 6.79 10.43 14.92
N MET A 115 6.23 11.25 15.80
CA MET A 115 4.88 11.77 15.71
C MET A 115 4.90 13.24 16.14
N PRO A 116 4.98 14.19 15.19
CA PRO A 116 5.27 15.59 15.49
C PRO A 116 4.12 16.30 16.22
N ALA A 117 2.88 15.83 16.05
CA ALA A 117 1.71 16.38 16.72
C ALA A 117 0.65 15.30 16.99
N PRO A 118 -0.20 15.47 18.02
CA PRO A 118 -1.38 14.64 18.20
C PRO A 118 -2.30 14.66 16.97
N ILE A 119 -2.93 13.53 16.69
CA ILE A 119 -3.86 13.36 15.57
C ILE A 119 -5.28 13.29 16.12
N GLU A 120 -6.12 14.26 15.73
CA GLU A 120 -7.55 14.25 16.01
C GLU A 120 -8.29 13.23 15.12
N LEU A 121 -9.17 12.44 15.73
CA LEU A 121 -9.98 11.43 15.06
C LEU A 121 -11.42 11.91 14.80
N PRO A 122 -12.09 11.38 13.77
CA PRO A 122 -11.60 10.39 12.80
C PRO A 122 -10.80 11.05 11.67
N ARG A 123 -9.71 10.41 11.23
CA ARG A 123 -8.77 11.00 10.25
C ARG A 123 -8.05 9.96 9.40
N VAL A 124 -7.67 10.36 8.19
CA VAL A 124 -6.72 9.60 7.35
C VAL A 124 -5.31 9.84 7.85
N VAL A 125 -4.61 8.76 8.18
CA VAL A 125 -3.26 8.77 8.73
C VAL A 125 -2.33 8.02 7.78
N ASN A 126 -1.15 8.59 7.55
CA ASN A 126 -0.09 7.96 6.77
C ASN A 126 1.00 7.45 7.70
N LEU A 127 1.27 6.15 7.63
CA LEU A 127 2.41 5.49 8.25
C LEU A 127 3.54 5.46 7.23
N ARG A 128 4.71 5.98 7.59
CA ARG A 128 5.89 5.95 6.72
C ARG A 128 7.11 5.42 7.46
N CYS A 129 7.83 4.50 6.86
CA CYS A 129 9.14 4.10 7.35
C CYS A 129 10.19 4.97 6.67
N ASP A 130 11.07 5.56 7.45
CA ASP A 130 12.17 6.38 6.96
C ASP A 130 13.50 5.70 7.28
N SER A 131 14.18 5.24 6.23
CA SER A 131 15.45 4.53 6.36
C SER A 131 16.64 5.42 6.67
N SER A 132 16.50 6.73 6.49
CA SER A 132 17.56 7.67 6.86
C SER A 132 17.60 7.90 8.37
N THR A 133 16.44 7.92 9.01
CA THR A 133 16.33 8.12 10.47
C THR A 133 16.14 6.82 11.23
N GLY A 134 15.78 5.73 10.54
CA GLY A 134 15.42 4.46 11.18
C GLY A 134 14.17 4.60 12.06
N LYS A 135 13.15 5.33 11.58
CA LYS A 135 11.94 5.63 12.35
C LYS A 135 10.65 5.36 11.56
N LEU A 136 9.60 5.00 12.29
CA LEU A 136 8.21 5.05 11.86
C LEU A 136 7.71 6.49 12.06
N ILE A 137 7.25 7.11 10.99
CA ILE A 137 6.64 8.44 10.97
C ILE A 137 5.13 8.27 10.85
N ILE A 138 4.38 8.95 11.72
CA ILE A 138 2.92 8.99 11.70
C ILE A 138 2.46 10.43 11.48
N SER A 139 1.73 10.68 10.39
CA SER A 139 1.28 12.02 9.95
C SER A 139 -0.13 12.05 9.39
#